data_AF-A0A9E0HTG0-F1
#
_entry.id   AF-A0A9E0HTG0-F1
#
_cell.length_a   1.000
_cell.length_b   1.000
_cell.length_c   1.000
_cell.angle_alpha   90.00
_cell.angle_beta   90.00
_cell.angle_gamma   90.00
#
_symmetry.space_group_name_H-M   'P 1'
#
loop_
_entity.id
_entity.type
_entity.pdbx_description
1 polymer ?
#
loop_
_entity_poly.entity_id
_entity_poly.type
_entity_poly.pdbx_seq_one_letter_code
_entity_poly.pdbx_strand_id
1 'polypeptide(L)' 'MIKKLEIKSNPKVEIVFNNFPKFIRDKILSIRKLVLETAHEIDGLNMLEETLKWGEPSYLVKNGGFFTDCC' A
#
# COMPACT_ATOMS: atom_id res chain seq x y z
N MET A 1 -11.40 -18.77 7.10
CA MET A 1 -11.18 -18.46 5.67
C MET A 1 -10.28 -17.24 5.61
N ILE A 2 -9.06 -17.34 5.09
CA ILE A 2 -8.19 -16.18 4.91
C ILE A 2 -8.83 -15.33 3.81
N LYS A 3 -9.37 -14.16 4.16
CA LYS A 3 -9.88 -13.22 3.15
C LYS A 3 -8.69 -12.72 2.35
N LYS A 4 -8.73 -12.91 1.03
CA LYS A 4 -7.68 -12.44 0.14
C LYS A 4 -7.82 -10.92 -0.02
N LEU A 5 -6.81 -10.17 0.44
CA LEU A 5 -6.71 -8.72 0.22
C LEU A 5 -6.63 -8.44 -1.29
N GLU A 6 -7.51 -7.59 -1.80
CA GLU A 6 -7.45 -7.08 -3.17
C GLU A 6 -6.54 -5.85 -3.22
N ILE A 7 -5.48 -5.90 -4.03
CA ILE A 7 -4.57 -4.77 -4.24
C ILE A 7 -4.79 -4.19 -5.64
N LYS A 8 -5.11 -2.90 -5.71
CA LYS A 8 -5.24 -2.14 -6.98
C LYS A 8 -4.11 -1.14 -7.09
N SER A 9 -3.29 -1.23 -8.13
CA SER A 9 -2.16 -0.33 -8.30
C SER A 9 -2.35 0.57 -9.51
N ASN A 10 -2.29 1.89 -9.31
CA ASN A 10 -2.29 2.85 -10.40
C ASN A 10 -0.98 2.70 -11.22
N PRO A 11 -1.04 2.57 -12.56
CA PRO A 11 0.16 2.44 -13.40
C PRO A 11 1.21 3.55 -13.20
N LYS A 12 0.77 4.75 -12.79
CA LYS A 12 1.67 5.88 -12.49
C LYS A 12 2.58 5.61 -11.29
N VAL A 13 2.16 4.76 -10.36
CA VAL A 13 2.95 4.38 -9.18
C VAL A 13 4.20 3.63 -9.61
N GLU A 14 4.09 2.70 -10.56
CA GLU A 14 5.23 1.96 -11.11
C GLU A 14 6.26 2.89 -11.76
N ILE A 15 5.79 3.92 -12.48
CA ILE A 15 6.67 4.93 -13.09
C ILE A 15 7.47 5.67 -12.00
N VAL A 16 6.84 6.06 -10.89
CA VAL A 16 7.54 6.72 -9.77
C VAL A 16 8.57 5.78 -9.15
N PHE A 17 8.23 4.51 -8.91
CA PHE A 17 9.19 3.53 -8.39
C PHE A 17 10.40 3.32 -9.31
N ASN A 18 10.16 3.29 -10.63
CA ASN A 18 11.21 3.15 -11.64
C ASN A 18 12.08 4.39 -11.81
N ASN A 19 11.59 5.56 -11.41
CA ASN A 19 12.34 6.82 -11.46
C ASN A 19 13.20 7.07 -10.22
N PHE A 20 13.02 6.30 -9.13
CA PHE A 20 13.92 6.42 -7.98
C PHE A 20 15.36 6.05 -8.35
N PRO A 21 16.36 6.80 -7.85
CA PRO A 21 17.77 6.48 -8.02
C PRO A 21 18.10 5.04 -7.59
N LYS A 22 18.98 4.37 -8.34
CA LYS A 22 19.30 2.95 -8.14
C LYS A 22 19.73 2.64 -6.70
N PHE A 23 20.48 3.53 -6.06
CA PHE A 23 20.98 3.34 -4.69
C PHE A 23 19.90 3.42 -3.60
N ILE A 24 18.72 3.99 -3.89
CA ILE A 24 17.57 4.03 -2.96
C ILE A 24 16.44 3.09 -3.36
N ARG A 25 16.40 2.66 -4.62
CA ARG A 25 15.31 1.86 -5.18
C ARG A 25 15.05 0.60 -4.36
N ASP A 26 16.10 -0.12 -4.01
CA ASP A 26 15.99 -1.37 -3.22
C ASP A 26 15.37 -1.12 -1.84
N LYS A 27 15.74 0.00 -1.18
CA LYS A 27 15.20 0.40 0.11
C LYS A 27 13.71 0.77 0.00
N ILE A 28 13.36 1.56 -1.00
CA ILE A 28 11.98 2.00 -1.23
C ILE A 28 11.07 0.83 -1.63
N LEU A 29 11.57 -0.13 -2.44
CA LEU A 29 10.85 -1.37 -2.74
C LEU A 29 10.68 -2.25 -1.50
N SER A 30 11.65 -2.28 -0.60
CA SER A 30 11.53 -2.99 0.69
C SER A 30 10.44 -2.37 1.57
N ILE A 31 10.33 -1.04 1.59
CA ILE A 31 9.25 -0.34 2.30
C ILE A 31 7.89 -0.64 1.67
N ARG A 32 7.78 -0.60 0.33
CA ARG A 32 6.56 -1.00 -0.38
C ARG A 32 6.14 -2.41 0.01
N LYS A 33 7.08 -3.36 0.01
CA LYS A 33 6.84 -4.73 0.42
C LYS A 33 6.31 -4.80 1.85
N LEU A 34 6.95 -4.09 2.79
CA LEU A 34 6.50 -4.02 4.18
C LEU A 34 5.06 -3.51 4.31
N VAL A 35 4.70 -2.45 3.56
CA VAL A 35 3.32 -1.93 3.57
C VAL A 35 2.31 -2.98 3.12
N LEU A 36 2.62 -3.73 2.05
CA LEU A 36 1.73 -4.77 1.54
C LEU A 36 1.63 -5.97 2.49
N GLU A 37 2.74 -6.35 3.13
CA GLU A 37 2.76 -7.40 4.16
C GLU A 37 1.90 -7.00 5.36
N THR A 38 2.10 -5.80 5.91
CA THR A 38 1.26 -5.28 7.00
C THR A 38 -0.21 -5.23 6.59
N ALA A 39 -0.53 -4.83 5.37
CA ALA A 39 -1.92 -4.81 4.89
C ALA A 39 -2.55 -6.21 4.87
N HIS A 40 -1.78 -7.26 4.55
CA HIS A 40 -2.26 -8.64 4.59
C HIS A 40 -2.55 -9.14 6.02
N GLU A 41 -1.91 -8.56 7.03
CA GLU A 41 -2.08 -8.92 8.44
C GLU A 41 -3.24 -8.17 9.12
N ILE A 42 -3.80 -7.13 8.49
CA ILE A 42 -4.90 -6.35 9.07
C ILE A 42 -6.23 -7.10 8.88
N ASP A 43 -6.78 -7.58 10.00
CA ASP A 43 -8.11 -8.17 10.05
C ASP A 43 -9.19 -7.18 9.56
N GLY A 44 -10.02 -7.65 8.63
CA GLY A 44 -11.11 -6.85 8.06
C GLY A 44 -10.70 -5.94 6.89
N LEU A 45 -9.40 -5.83 6.57
CA LEU A 45 -8.97 -5.12 5.37
C LEU A 45 -9.18 -5.99 4.13
N ASN A 46 -10.10 -5.55 3.26
CA ASN A 46 -10.47 -6.31 2.05
C ASN A 46 -9.90 -5.71 0.76
N MET A 47 -9.54 -4.42 0.77
CA MET A 47 -9.05 -3.72 -0.42
C MET A 47 -8.04 -2.64 -0.06
N LEU A 48 -6.92 -2.61 -0.77
CA LEU A 48 -5.89 -1.59 -0.74
C LEU A 48 -5.67 -1.03 -2.14
N GLU A 49 -5.61 0.28 -2.28
CA GLU A 49 -5.31 0.97 -3.53
C GLU A 49 -3.97 1.70 -3.43
N GLU A 50 -3.00 1.36 -4.29
CA GLU A 50 -1.77 2.14 -4.48
C GLU A 50 -2.06 3.27 -5.49
N THR A 51 -1.90 4.50 -5.03
CA THR A 51 -2.14 5.72 -5.81
C THR A 51 -1.00 6.71 -5.60
N LEU A 52 -1.11 7.90 -6.16
CA LEU A 52 -0.16 9.00 -5.94
C LEU A 52 -0.85 10.14 -5.19
N LYS A 53 -0.19 10.65 -4.15
CA LYS A 53 -0.52 11.93 -3.51
C LYS A 53 0.73 12.81 -3.55
N TRP A 54 0.59 14.03 -4.05
CA TRP A 54 1.72 14.98 -4.22
C TRP A 54 2.88 14.44 -5.09
N GLY A 55 2.57 13.51 -6.00
CA GLY A 55 3.59 12.85 -6.84
C GLY A 55 4.30 11.68 -6.16
N GLU A 56 3.98 11.37 -4.91
CA GLU A 56 4.58 10.27 -4.14
C GLU A 56 3.62 9.07 -3.99
N PRO A 57 4.14 7.83 -3.91
CA PRO A 57 3.32 6.64 -3.65
C PRO A 57 2.53 6.77 -2.35
N SER A 58 1.24 6.49 -2.42
CA SER A 58 0.30 6.56 -1.29
C SER A 58 -0.67 5.39 -1.35
N TYR A 59 -1.20 4.99 -0.20
CA TYR A 59 -2.07 3.83 -0.06
C TYR A 59 -3.44 4.26 0.48
N LEU A 60 -4.51 3.90 -0.22
CA LEU A 60 -5.88 4.15 0.19
C LEU A 60 -6.58 2.85 0.56
N VAL A 61 -7.42 2.91 1.59
CA VAL A 61 -8.29 1.81 2.02
C VAL A 61 -9.74 2.24 1.85
N LYS A 62 -10.60 1.37 1.33
CA LYS A 62 -12.01 1.72 1.05
C LYS A 62 -12.87 1.88 2.31
N ASN A 63 -12.48 1.24 3.41
CA ASN A 63 -13.17 1.33 4.69
C ASN A 63 -12.35 2.23 5.64
N GLY A 64 -12.30 3.52 5.33
CA GLY A 64 -11.66 4.56 6.16
C GLY A 64 -12.47 4.94 7.40
N GLY A 65 -13.16 3.99 8.02
CA GLY A 65 -13.96 4.22 9.21
C GLY A 65 -14.11 2.93 9.98
N PHE A 66 -13.26 2.73 10.98
CA PHE A 66 -13.57 2.14 12.30
C PHE A 66 -12.23 1.83 13.01
N PHE A 67 -11.63 2.84 13.62
CA PHE A 67 -10.89 2.66 14.87
C PHE A 67 -11.92 2.76 16.02
N THR A 68 -12.95 1.92 16.07
CA THR A 68 -13.93 2.02 17.17
C THR A 68 -13.71 1.03 18.30
N ASP A 69 -12.91 -0.02 18.13
CA ASP A 69 -12.87 -1.09 19.15
C ASP A 69 -11.46 -1.27 19.72
N CYS A 70 -10.83 -0.15 20.10
CA CYS A 70 -9.66 -0.16 20.97
C CYS A 70 -9.92 0.75 22.19
N CYS A 71 -10.90 0.33 22.99
CA CYS A 71 -11.13 0.66 24.41
C CYS A 71 -12.02 -0.45 25.00
#